data_AF-A0A3A4Q4F2-F1
#
_entry.id   AF-A0A3A4Q4F2-F1
#
_cell.length_a   1.000
_cell.length_b   1.000
_cell.length_c   1.000
_cell.angle_alpha   90.00
_cell.angle_beta   90.00
_cell.angle_gamma   90.00
#
_symmetry.space_group_name_H-M   'P 1'
#
loop_
_entity.id
_entity.type
_entity.pdbx_description
1 polymer ?
#
loop_
_entity_poly.entity_id
_entity_poly.type
_entity_poly.pdbx_seq_one_letter_code
_entity_poly.pdbx_strand_id
1 'polypeptide(L)' 'MSLKNGIELENTQRKLARLERRFETLRQEPCEDAHVRELTLRSLKQMINQFKEEIVRYRSAQAARGQPLTR' A
#
# COMPACT_ATOMS: atom_id res chain seq x y z
N MET A 1 -4.76 -8.82 6.37
CA MET A 1 -5.90 -8.54 5.47
C MET A 1 -5.76 -9.44 4.26
N SER A 2 -6.84 -9.86 3.62
CA SER A 2 -6.78 -10.67 2.39
C SER A 2 -7.74 -10.11 1.34
N LEU A 3 -7.27 -9.89 0.11
CA LEU A 3 -8.08 -9.42 -1.02
C LEU A 3 -8.88 -10.58 -1.61
N LYS A 4 -10.15 -10.31 -1.93
CA LYS A 4 -11.11 -11.33 -2.38
C LYS A 4 -11.48 -11.20 -3.85
N ASN A 5 -11.42 -9.99 -4.40
CA ASN A 5 -11.88 -9.69 -5.76
C ASN A 5 -11.14 -8.50 -6.38
N GLY A 6 -11.39 -8.27 -7.67
CA GLY A 6 -10.75 -7.18 -8.42
C GLY A 6 -11.10 -5.77 -7.91
N ILE A 7 -12.30 -5.57 -7.35
CA ILE A 7 -12.72 -4.28 -6.79
C ILE A 7 -11.91 -3.96 -5.52
N GLU A 8 -11.71 -4.95 -4.64
CA GLU A 8 -10.86 -4.81 -3.46
C GLU A 8 -9.40 -4.54 -3.86
N LEU A 9 -8.90 -5.21 -4.90
CA LEU A 9 -7.57 -4.94 -5.46
C LEU A 9 -7.44 -3.48 -5.93
N GLU A 10 -8.37 -3.00 -6.75
CA GLU A 10 -8.37 -1.64 -7.26
C GLU A 10 -8.43 -0.60 -6.12
N ASN A 11 -9.33 -0.81 -5.16
CA ASN A 11 -9.42 0.05 -3.99
C ASN A 11 -8.13 0.07 -3.16
N THR A 12 -7.47 -1.08 -3.03
CA THR A 12 -6.20 -1.20 -2.32
C THR A 12 -5.07 -0.50 -3.06
N GLN A 13 -5.03 -0.59 -4.39
CA GLN A 13 -4.08 0.14 -5.23
C GLN A 13 -4.27 1.67 -5.13
N ARG A 14 -5.51 2.15 -5.18
CA ARG A 14 -5.84 3.58 -5.00
C ARG A 14 -5.41 4.08 -3.62
N LYS A 15 -5.68 3.29 -2.56
CA LYS A 15 -5.23 3.60 -1.20
C LYS A 15 -3.71 3.61 -1.08
N LEU A 16 -3.03 2.63 -1.67
CA LEU A 16 -1.57 2.55 -1.70
C LEU A 16 -0.96 3.82 -2.32
N ALA A 17 -1.44 4.23 -3.49
CA ALA A 17 -0.94 5.45 -4.16
C ALA A 17 -1.12 6.72 -3.30
N ARG A 18 -2.25 6.82 -2.56
CA ARG A 18 -2.48 7.94 -1.64
C ARG A 18 -1.51 7.91 -0.45
N LEU A 19 -1.25 6.73 0.11
CA LEU A 19 -0.32 6.57 1.24
C LEU A 19 1.12 6.87 0.82
N GLU A 20 1.55 6.40 -0.35
CA GLU A 20 2.88 6.71 -0.90
C GLU A 20 3.07 8.21 -1.12
N ARG A 21 2.06 8.87 -1.70
CA ARG A 21 2.10 10.33 -1.85
C ARG A 21 2.19 11.03 -0.48
N ARG A 22 1.41 10.61 0.51
CA ARG A 22 1.44 11.18 1.85
C ARG A 22 2.80 10.96 2.54
N PHE A 23 3.40 9.79 2.36
CA PHE A 23 4.73 9.48 2.89
C PHE A 23 5.79 10.42 2.31
N GLU A 24 5.82 10.61 0.98
CA GLU A 24 6.78 11.50 0.34
C GLU A 24 6.56 12.97 0.73
N THR A 25 5.30 13.41 0.80
CA THR A 25 4.96 14.76 1.28
C THR A 25 5.45 14.97 2.72
N LEU A 26 5.11 14.08 3.66
CA LEU A 26 5.53 14.19 5.06
C LEU A 26 7.06 14.12 5.24
N ARG A 27 7.74 13.37 4.37
CA ARG A 27 9.20 13.25 4.41
C ARG A 27 9.89 14.57 4.03
N GLN A 28 9.26 15.37 3.17
CA GLN A 28 9.80 16.64 2.68
C GLN A 28 9.30 17.85 3.48
N GLU A 29 8.19 17.73 4.19
CA GLU A 29 7.63 18.80 5.02
C GLU A 29 8.56 19.17 6.20
N PRO A 30 8.84 20.47 6.39
CA PRO A 30 9.41 20.97 7.64
C PRO A 30 8.51 20.56 8.80
N CYS A 31 9.10 20.05 9.87
CA CYS A 31 8.35 19.56 11.01
C CYS A 31 8.95 20.12 12.30
N GLU A 32 8.07 20.62 13.16
CA GLU A 32 8.42 21.14 14.49
C GLU A 32 8.88 20.02 15.43
N ASP A 33 8.35 18.80 15.27
CA ASP A 33 8.72 17.62 16.05
C ASP A 33 9.24 16.49 15.14
N ALA A 34 10.56 16.38 15.06
CA ALA A 34 11.25 15.38 14.26
C ALA A 34 10.91 13.93 14.68
N HIS A 35 10.65 13.69 15.96
CA HIS A 35 10.38 12.36 16.49
C HIS A 35 8.97 11.89 16.10
N VAL A 36 7.97 12.77 16.22
CA VAL A 36 6.60 12.48 15.78
C VAL A 36 6.56 12.23 14.27
N ARG A 37 7.30 13.00 13.48
CA ARG A 37 7.43 12.75 12.02
C ARG A 37 8.03 11.38 11.74
N GLU A 38 9.12 11.02 12.42
CA GLU A 38 9.78 9.73 12.24
C GLU A 38 8.83 8.56 12.54
N LEU A 39 8.13 8.60 13.68
CA LEU A 39 7.15 7.57 14.05
C LEU A 39 6.02 7.46 13.01
N THR A 40 5.52 8.60 12.52
CA THR A 40 4.48 8.66 11.50
C THR A 40 4.95 8.05 10.19
N LEU A 41 6.15 8.41 9.73
CA LEU A 41 6.75 7.85 8.52
C LEU A 41 6.97 6.34 8.65
N ARG A 42 7.44 5.87 9.81
CA ARG A 42 7.65 4.45 10.08
C ARG A 42 6.33 3.67 9.99
N SER A 43 5.27 4.18 10.62
CA SER A 43 3.94 3.58 10.57
C SER A 43 3.37 3.54 9.15
N LEU A 44 3.47 4.66 8.41
CA LEU A 44 3.04 4.74 7.01
C LEU A 44 3.80 3.74 6.12
N LYS A 45 5.12 3.64 6.29
CA LYS A 45 5.95 2.69 5.54
C LYS A 45 5.53 1.25 5.81
N GLN A 46 5.24 0.90 7.06
CA GLN A 46 4.74 -0.44 7.40
C GLN A 46 3.41 -0.74 6.69
N MET A 47 2.47 0.21 6.70
CA MET A 47 1.18 0.04 6.03
C MET A 47 1.32 -0.08 4.50
N ILE A 48 2.19 0.74 3.89
CA ILE A 48 2.53 0.67 2.46
C ILE A 48 3.06 -0.73 2.10
N ASN A 49 4.00 -1.25 2.90
CA ASN A 49 4.57 -2.57 2.68
C ASN A 49 3.51 -3.68 2.79
N GLN A 50 2.65 -3.62 3.80
CA GLN A 50 1.56 -4.59 3.96
C GLN A 50 0.60 -4.59 2.76
N PHE A 51 0.25 -3.42 2.21
CA PHE A 51 -0.59 -3.36 1.01
C PHE A 51 0.13 -3.88 -0.24
N LYS A 52 1.43 -3.61 -0.40
CA LYS A 52 2.23 -4.17 -1.50
C LYS A 52 2.29 -5.69 -1.45
N GLU A 53 2.59 -6.24 -0.28
CA GLU A 53 2.64 -7.68 -0.04
C GLU A 53 1.29 -8.34 -0.33
N GLU A 54 0.19 -7.70 0.09
CA GLU A 54 -1.13 -8.24 -0.12
C GLU A 54 -1.56 -8.22 -1.60
N ILE A 55 -1.23 -7.16 -2.34
CA ILE A 55 -1.43 -7.12 -3.80
C ILE A 55 -0.65 -8.24 -4.50
N VAL A 56 0.62 -8.45 -4.10
CA VAL A 56 1.46 -9.53 -4.66
C VAL A 56 0.83 -10.88 -4.34
N ARG A 57 0.43 -11.12 -3.09
CA ARG A 57 -0.20 -12.38 -2.65
C ARG A 57 -1.47 -12.67 -3.45
N TYR A 58 -2.34 -11.67 -3.63
CA TYR A 58 -3.56 -11.80 -4.43
C TYR A 58 -3.26 -12.15 -5.89
N ARG A 59 -2.33 -11.41 -6.53
CA ARG A 59 -1.95 -11.66 -7.93
C ARG A 59 -1.36 -13.05 -8.14
N SER A 60 -0.49 -13.49 -7.23
CA SER A 60 0.09 -14.84 -7.26
C SER A 60 -0.98 -15.91 -7.08
N ALA A 61 -1.95 -15.70 -6.17
CA ALA A 61 -3.08 -16.62 -6.00
C ALA A 61 -3.98 -16.69 -7.25
N GLN A 62 -4.22 -15.56 -7.92
CA GLN A 62 -4.97 -15.51 -9.19
C GLN A 62 -4.23 -16.24 -10.32
N ALA A 63 -2.91 -16.02 -10.44
CA ALA A 63 -2.07 -16.69 -11.43
C ALA A 63 -2.04 -18.22 -11.22
N ALA A 64 -1.92 -18.69 -9.98
CA ALA A 64 -1.96 -20.11 -9.64
C ALA A 64 -3.32 -20.77 -9.95
N ARG A 65 -4.41 -19.99 -9.98
CA ARG A 65 -5.76 -20.46 -10.32
C ARG A 65 -6.05 -20.47 -11.83
N GLY A 66 -5.08 -20.08 -12.68
CA GLY A 66 -5.27 -20.03 -14.14
C GLY A 66 -6.27 -18.98 -14.61
N GLN A 67 -6.65 -18.02 -13.76
CA GLN A 67 -7.49 -16.90 -14.18
C GLN A 67 -6.60 -15.84 -14.86
N PRO A 68 -6.82 -15.54 -16.16
CA PRO A 68 -6.11 -14.43 -16.80
C PRO A 68 -6.50 -13.14 -16.08
N LEU A 69 -5.49 -12.40 -15.60
CA LEU A 69 -5.64 -11.04 -15.08
C LEU A 69 -6.15 -10.18 -16.25
N THR A 70 -7.46 -9.91 -16.27
CA THR A 70 -8.06 -8.99 -17.25
C THR A 70 -7.36 -7.65 -17.13
N ARG A 71 -6.80 -7.24 -18.27
CA ARG A 71 -5.89 -6.12 -18.45
C ARG A 71 -6.64 -4.80 -18.49
#